data_AF-A0A373VY95-F1
#
_entry.id   AF-A0A373VY95-F1
#
_cell.length_a   1.000
_cell.length_b   1.000
_cell.length_c   1.000
_cell.angle_alpha   90.00
_cell.angle_beta   90.00
_cell.angle_gamma   90.00
#
_symmetry.space_group_name_H-M   'P 1'
#
loop_
_entity.id
_entity.type
_entity.pdbx_description
1 polymer ?
#
loop_
_entity_poly.entity_id
_entity_poly.type
_entity_poly.pdbx_seq_one_letter_code
_entity_poly.pdbx_strand_id
1 'polypeptide(L)'
;MTWIENVMIIFGISFEVFAIMECNGSMVANIKKSRLTIIGVILSLLQLVMLGVGYIISRLLINIVTTTDEVVIGHILAIAIFVLLGIRLIIKALKNDIINEKLEEKMEIKKYILPLVVIGGYTITTGIAAGFCNTNPLNLGILVVVVTWVASYAGMYTGYRAGFEQKTKAYIAGGALLIIVGIDMAIRCFVLG
;
A
#
# COMPACT_ATOMS: atom_id res chain seq x y z
N MET A 1 0.32 -2.32 18.01
CA MET A 1 -0.23 -1.26 17.14
C MET A 1 -1.57 -0.77 17.64
N THR A 2 -1.84 0.52 17.52
CA THR A 2 -3.15 1.12 17.79
C THR A 2 -4.08 1.05 16.57
N TRP A 3 -5.39 1.26 16.79
CA TRP A 3 -6.36 1.33 15.70
C TRP A 3 -6.03 2.45 14.69
N ILE A 4 -5.55 3.61 15.17
CA ILE A 4 -5.21 4.74 14.30
C ILE A 4 -4.02 4.42 13.39
N GLU A 5 -3.00 3.74 13.92
CA GLU A 5 -1.83 3.30 13.14
C GLU A 5 -2.26 2.36 12.01
N ASN A 6 -3.13 1.38 12.30
CA ASN A 6 -3.65 0.46 11.29
C ASN A 6 -4.39 1.21 10.17
N VAL A 7 -5.26 2.16 10.54
CA VAL A 7 -5.98 2.99 9.56
C VAL A 7 -4.98 3.74 8.68
N MET A 8 -4.02 4.44 9.27
CA MET A 8 -3.03 5.23 8.53
C MET A 8 -2.15 4.37 7.62
N ILE A 9 -1.72 3.19 8.05
CA ILE A 9 -0.95 2.24 7.23
C ILE A 9 -1.76 1.82 6.01
N ILE A 10 -3.00 1.40 6.22
CA ILE A 10 -3.84 0.94 5.13
C ILE A 10 -4.16 2.07 4.15
N PHE A 11 -4.48 3.28 4.64
CA PHE A 11 -4.62 4.44 3.77
C PHE A 11 -3.33 4.70 2.98
N GLY A 12 -2.16 4.61 3.63
CA GLY A 12 -0.85 4.76 3.00
C GLY A 12 -0.63 3.79 1.83
N ILE A 13 -0.84 2.49 2.04
CA ILE A 13 -0.67 1.49 0.98
C ILE A 13 -1.78 1.55 -0.09
N SER A 14 -3.01 1.94 0.28
CA SER A 14 -4.10 2.11 -0.68
C SER A 14 -3.90 3.33 -1.58
N PHE A 15 -3.13 4.35 -1.16
CA PHE A 15 -2.78 5.48 -2.02
C PHE A 15 -1.85 5.09 -3.18
N GLU A 16 -1.03 4.04 -3.05
CA GLU A 16 -0.30 3.49 -4.21
C GLU A 16 -1.26 2.90 -5.24
N VAL A 17 -2.28 2.18 -4.79
CA VAL A 17 -3.31 1.60 -5.66
C VAL A 17 -4.14 2.68 -6.32
N PHE A 18 -4.51 3.72 -5.56
CA PHE A 18 -5.17 4.90 -6.09
C PHE A 18 -4.37 5.52 -7.24
N ALA A 19 -3.07 5.76 -7.03
CA ALA A 19 -2.22 6.38 -8.05
C ALA A 19 -2.05 5.52 -9.31
N ILE A 20 -2.02 4.19 -9.18
CA ILE A 20 -2.04 3.29 -10.36
C ILE A 20 -3.38 3.36 -11.08
N MET A 21 -4.49 3.32 -10.33
CA MET A 21 -5.82 3.33 -10.92
C MET A 21 -6.14 4.68 -11.58
N GLU A 22 -5.55 5.78 -11.07
CA GLU A 22 -5.58 7.09 -11.71
C GLU A 22 -4.85 7.08 -13.06
N CYS A 23 -3.63 6.56 -13.12
CA CYS A 23 -2.91 6.38 -14.39
C CYS A 23 -3.70 5.50 -15.38
N ASN A 24 -4.34 4.43 -14.89
CA ASN A 24 -5.15 3.57 -15.75
C ASN A 24 -6.44 4.26 -16.19
N GLY A 25 -7.04 5.09 -15.35
CA GLY A 25 -8.27 5.84 -15.65
C GLY A 25 -8.08 6.90 -16.73
N SER A 26 -6.92 7.57 -16.76
CA SER A 26 -6.59 8.56 -17.79
C SER A 26 -6.33 7.93 -19.17
N MET A 27 -5.96 6.63 -19.22
CA MET A 27 -5.68 5.91 -20.47
C MET A 27 -6.91 5.26 -21.11
N VAL A 28 -8.08 5.30 -20.45
CA VAL A 28 -9.30 4.61 -20.92
C VAL A 28 -10.30 5.61 -21.48
N ALA A 29 -10.67 5.44 -22.76
CA ALA A 29 -11.64 6.31 -23.43
C ALA A 29 -13.09 6.20 -22.89
N ASN A 30 -13.46 5.05 -22.30
CA ASN A 30 -14.83 4.85 -21.79
C ASN A 30 -14.86 3.87 -20.60
N ILE A 31 -15.32 4.35 -19.44
CA ILE A 31 -15.39 3.54 -18.21
C ILE A 31 -16.71 2.76 -18.18
N LYS A 32 -16.62 1.43 -18.34
CA LYS A 32 -17.73 0.52 -18.02
C LYS A 32 -17.73 0.25 -16.51
N LYS A 33 -18.76 0.71 -15.79
CA LYS A 33 -18.93 0.53 -14.33
C LYS A 33 -18.75 -0.93 -13.86
N SER A 34 -19.29 -1.89 -14.62
CA SER A 34 -19.14 -3.33 -14.31
C SER A 34 -17.68 -3.79 -14.36
N ARG A 35 -16.90 -3.35 -15.36
CA ARG A 35 -15.47 -3.71 -15.48
C ARG A 35 -14.63 -3.06 -14.39
N LEU A 36 -14.91 -1.80 -14.03
CA LEU A 36 -14.25 -1.12 -12.91
C LEU A 36 -14.48 -1.88 -11.59
N THR A 37 -15.72 -2.30 -11.35
CA THR A 37 -16.09 -3.05 -10.15
C THR A 37 -15.30 -4.35 -10.03
N ILE A 38 -15.20 -5.10 -11.14
CA ILE A 38 -14.43 -6.34 -11.21
C ILE A 38 -12.95 -6.09 -10.92
N ILE A 39 -12.34 -5.08 -11.54
CA ILE A 39 -10.92 -4.76 -11.32
C ILE A 39 -10.66 -4.35 -9.87
N GLY A 40 -11.49 -3.46 -9.30
CA GLY A 40 -11.35 -3.02 -7.91
C GLY A 40 -11.46 -4.17 -6.92
N VAL A 41 -12.41 -5.09 -7.13
CA VAL A 41 -12.57 -6.29 -6.31
C VAL A 41 -11.33 -7.19 -6.42
N ILE A 42 -10.86 -7.49 -7.64
CA ILE A 42 -9.66 -8.30 -7.86
C ILE A 42 -8.43 -7.70 -7.17
N LEU A 43 -8.22 -6.38 -7.30
CA LEU A 43 -7.10 -5.70 -6.65
C LEU A 43 -7.19 -5.75 -5.13
N SER A 44 -8.37 -5.49 -4.56
CA SER A 44 -8.56 -5.53 -3.11
C SER A 44 -8.35 -6.95 -2.55
N LEU A 45 -8.79 -7.98 -3.25
CA LEU A 45 -8.58 -9.39 -2.88
C LEU A 45 -7.11 -9.79 -3.00
N LEU A 46 -6.44 -9.38 -4.08
CA LEU A 46 -5.01 -9.64 -4.24
C LEU A 46 -4.21 -8.97 -3.12
N GLN A 47 -4.57 -7.74 -2.75
CA GLN A 47 -3.91 -7.02 -1.67
C GLN A 47 -4.16 -7.66 -0.31
N LEU A 48 -5.38 -8.15 -0.06
CA LEU A 48 -5.69 -8.96 1.14
C LEU A 48 -4.81 -10.22 1.21
N VAL A 49 -4.67 -10.95 0.09
CA VAL A 49 -3.84 -12.17 0.04
C VAL A 49 -2.38 -11.83 0.31
N MET A 50 -1.82 -10.82 -0.35
CA MET A 50 -0.42 -10.40 -0.16
C MET A 50 -0.14 -9.96 1.28
N LEU A 51 -1.06 -9.19 1.87
CA LEU A 51 -0.98 -8.76 3.26
C LEU A 51 -1.05 -9.96 4.23
N GLY A 52 -1.98 -10.88 3.98
CA GLY A 52 -2.16 -12.09 4.76
C GLY A 52 -0.96 -13.03 4.70
N VAL A 53 -0.35 -13.19 3.51
CA VAL A 53 0.89 -13.97 3.34
C VAL A 53 2.02 -13.39 4.18
N GLY A 54 2.23 -12.07 4.13
CA GLY A 54 3.25 -11.42 4.97
C GLY A 54 2.98 -11.58 6.47
N TYR A 55 1.72 -11.47 6.88
CA TYR A 55 1.31 -11.67 8.28
C TYR A 55 1.57 -13.11 8.75
N ILE A 56 1.23 -14.12 7.94
CA ILE A 56 1.48 -15.52 8.29
C ILE A 56 2.99 -15.79 8.39
N ILE A 57 3.80 -15.29 7.45
CA ILE A 57 5.26 -15.46 7.46
C ILE A 57 5.88 -14.95 8.77
N SER A 58 5.54 -13.73 9.19
CA SER A 58 6.06 -13.16 10.43
C SER A 58 5.62 -13.94 11.67
N ARG A 59 4.35 -14.40 11.72
CA ARG A 59 3.85 -15.22 12.82
C ARG A 59 4.52 -16.59 12.91
N LEU A 60 4.79 -17.23 11.77
CA LEU A 60 5.55 -18.46 11.72
C LEU A 60 6.99 -18.25 12.22
N LEU A 61 7.63 -17.15 11.81
CA LEU A 61 8.99 -16.83 12.23
C LEU A 61 9.09 -16.63 13.76
N ILE A 62 8.18 -15.84 14.36
CA ILE A 62 8.13 -15.63 15.81
C ILE A 62 7.94 -16.95 16.58
N ASN A 63 7.11 -17.86 16.04
CA ASN A 63 6.80 -19.12 16.71
C ASN A 63 7.97 -20.14 16.65
N ILE A 64 8.90 -19.98 15.70
CA ILE A 64 10.06 -20.86 15.55
C ILE A 64 11.23 -20.41 16.43
N VAL A 65 11.39 -19.10 16.68
CA VAL A 65 12.64 -18.54 17.23
C VAL A 65 12.51 -18.06 18.69
N THR A 66 11.31 -18.08 19.28
CA THR A 66 10.98 -17.89 20.72
C THR A 66 12.12 -17.42 21.63
N THR A 67 12.50 -16.14 21.52
CA THR A 67 13.27 -15.41 22.52
C THR A 67 12.64 -14.03 22.74
N THR A 68 12.62 -13.56 23.99
CA THR A 68 11.89 -12.36 24.42
C THR A 68 12.36 -11.08 23.72
N ASP A 69 13.60 -11.05 23.26
CA ASP A 69 14.22 -9.92 22.57
C ASP A 69 13.68 -9.72 21.13
N GLU A 70 13.10 -10.76 20.52
CA GLU A 70 12.62 -10.67 19.14
C GLU A 70 11.36 -9.81 18.97
N VAL A 71 10.56 -9.64 20.01
CA VAL A 71 9.36 -8.79 19.95
C VAL A 71 9.76 -7.34 19.75
N VAL A 72 10.83 -6.90 20.43
CA VAL A 72 11.41 -5.55 20.29
C VAL A 72 12.07 -5.40 18.93
N ILE A 73 12.84 -6.40 18.49
CA ILE A 73 13.46 -6.41 17.15
C ILE A 73 12.39 -6.33 16.06
N GLY A 74 11.28 -7.04 16.19
CA GLY A 74 10.15 -7.00 15.26
C GLY A 74 9.49 -5.63 15.16
N HIS A 75 9.38 -4.90 16.29
CA HIS A 75 8.88 -3.53 16.30
C HIS A 75 9.84 -2.57 15.60
N ILE A 76 11.14 -2.67 15.89
CA ILE A 76 12.18 -1.87 15.22
C ILE A 76 12.18 -2.14 13.70
N LEU A 77 12.04 -3.41 13.30
CA LEU A 77 11.95 -3.81 11.90
C LEU A 77 10.69 -3.23 11.24
N ALA A 78 9.53 -3.28 11.90
CA ALA A 78 8.29 -2.69 11.40
C ALA A 78 8.41 -1.17 11.21
N ILE A 79 9.01 -0.46 12.16
CA ILE A 79 9.31 0.98 12.06
C ILE A 79 10.17 1.25 10.82
N ALA A 80 11.26 0.51 10.66
CA ALA A 80 12.16 0.66 9.51
C ALA A 80 11.43 0.41 8.19
N ILE A 81 10.58 -0.62 8.12
CA ILE A 81 9.76 -0.93 6.93
C ILE A 81 8.85 0.26 6.58
N PHE A 82 8.08 0.80 7.53
CA PHE A 82 7.14 1.88 7.24
C PHE A 82 7.83 3.18 6.84
N VAL A 83 8.93 3.53 7.51
CA VAL A 83 9.72 4.72 7.15
C VAL A 83 10.33 4.56 5.76
N LEU A 84 10.93 3.40 5.44
CA LEU A 84 11.52 3.14 4.13
C LEU A 84 10.47 3.14 3.00
N LEU A 85 9.32 2.52 3.24
CA LEU A 85 8.19 2.55 2.30
C LEU A 85 7.71 3.98 2.08
N GLY A 86 7.53 4.75 3.16
CA GLY A 86 7.08 6.14 3.09
C GLY A 86 8.05 7.05 2.34
N ILE A 87 9.35 6.98 2.63
CA ILE A 87 10.40 7.70 1.89
C ILE A 87 10.37 7.31 0.41
N ARG A 88 10.23 6.03 0.10
CA ARG A 88 10.14 5.54 -1.28
C ARG A 88 8.94 6.16 -2.03
N LEU A 89 7.78 6.29 -1.39
CA LEU A 89 6.63 6.95 -2.00
C LEU A 89 6.90 8.43 -2.28
N ILE A 90 7.55 9.12 -1.36
CA ILE A 90 7.92 10.53 -1.55
C ILE A 90 8.94 10.67 -2.69
N ILE A 91 9.96 9.81 -2.75
CA ILE A 91 10.93 9.79 -3.87
C ILE A 91 10.21 9.52 -5.18
N LYS A 92 9.26 8.57 -5.22
CA LYS A 92 8.47 8.26 -6.41
C LYS A 92 7.56 9.43 -6.82
N ALA A 93 7.10 10.23 -5.88
CA ALA A 93 6.33 11.44 -6.17
C ALA A 93 7.22 12.58 -6.73
N LEU A 94 8.40 12.77 -6.13
CA LEU A 94 9.35 13.82 -6.52
C LEU A 94 10.08 13.51 -7.81
N LYS A 95 10.35 12.23 -8.05
CA LYS A 95 10.79 11.73 -9.34
C LYS A 95 9.58 11.81 -10.26
N ASN A 96 9.34 13.03 -10.76
CA ASN A 96 8.43 13.31 -11.86
C ASN A 96 8.89 12.43 -13.02
N ASP A 97 8.39 11.20 -13.08
CA ASP A 97 8.29 10.49 -14.34
C ASP A 97 7.39 11.38 -15.18
N ILE A 98 8.05 12.21 -16.00
CA ILE A 98 7.53 12.82 -17.20
C ILE A 98 7.12 11.62 -18.05
N ILE A 99 5.94 11.08 -17.73
CA ILE A 99 5.27 10.11 -18.58
C ILE A 99 4.90 10.96 -19.78
N ASN A 100 5.78 10.95 -20.79
CA ASN A 100 5.44 11.43 -22.11
C ASN A 100 4.08 10.82 -22.45
N GLU A 101 3.07 11.66 -22.63
CA GLU A 101 1.81 11.33 -23.29
C GLU A 101 2.12 10.95 -24.75
N LYS A 102 2.81 9.83 -24.95
CA LYS A 102 2.74 9.12 -26.20
C LYS A 102 1.61 8.12 -26.03
N LEU A 103 0.56 8.32 -26.81
CA LEU A 103 -0.46 7.34 -27.12
C LEU A 103 0.27 6.08 -27.66
N GLU A 104 0.71 5.20 -26.77
CA GLU A 104 1.45 4.00 -27.16
C GLU A 104 0.46 3.01 -27.79
N GLU A 105 0.48 2.97 -29.13
CA GLU A 105 -0.21 2.01 -29.99
C GLU A 105 0.13 0.53 -29.69
N LYS A 106 1.13 0.27 -28.84
CA LYS A 106 1.47 -1.07 -28.35
C LYS A 106 1.36 -1.12 -26.83
N MET A 107 0.21 -1.61 -26.37
CA MET A 107 -0.02 -1.99 -24.98
C MET A 107 0.94 -3.11 -24.56
N GLU A 108 2.13 -2.78 -24.08
CA GLU A 108 2.99 -3.76 -23.43
C GLU A 108 2.41 -4.12 -22.07
N ILE A 109 1.82 -5.33 -21.98
CA ILE A 109 1.24 -5.91 -20.77
C ILE A 109 2.21 -5.83 -19.57
N LYS A 110 3.53 -5.86 -19.83
CA LYS A 110 4.60 -5.68 -18.83
C LYS A 110 4.48 -4.36 -18.05
N LYS A 111 4.05 -3.28 -18.68
CA LYS A 111 3.93 -1.94 -18.07
C LYS A 111 2.80 -1.87 -17.04
N TYR A 112 1.82 -2.76 -17.12
CA TYR A 112 0.72 -2.88 -16.16
C TYR A 112 0.96 -3.95 -15.08
N ILE A 113 1.57 -5.07 -15.45
CA ILE A 113 1.86 -6.16 -14.51
C ILE A 113 3.01 -5.78 -13.56
N LEU A 114 4.05 -5.11 -14.05
CA LEU A 114 5.23 -4.79 -13.25
C LEU A 114 4.91 -3.91 -12.03
N PRO A 115 4.16 -2.79 -12.15
CA PRO A 115 3.75 -2.00 -10.98
C PRO A 115 2.90 -2.80 -9.99
N LEU A 116 2.04 -3.69 -10.46
CA LEU A 116 1.17 -4.50 -9.61
C LEU A 116 1.97 -5.53 -8.81
N VAL A 117 2.94 -6.21 -9.44
CA VAL A 117 3.86 -7.14 -8.76
C VAL A 117 4.71 -6.40 -7.72
N VAL A 118 5.20 -5.23 -8.10
CA VAL A 118 6.01 -4.35 -7.23
C VAL A 118 5.21 -3.92 -5.99
N ILE A 119 3.96 -3.49 -6.12
CA ILE A 119 3.06 -3.19 -4.98
C ILE A 119 2.76 -4.42 -4.13
N GLY A 120 2.54 -5.58 -4.78
CA GLY A 120 2.34 -6.84 -4.07
C GLY A 120 3.49 -7.16 -3.12
N GLY A 121 4.73 -6.95 -3.58
CA GLY A 121 5.93 -7.10 -2.76
C GLY A 121 5.92 -6.22 -1.50
N TYR A 122 5.60 -4.93 -1.62
CA TYR A 122 5.55 -4.03 -0.45
C TYR A 122 4.37 -4.31 0.46
N THR A 123 3.26 -4.81 -0.09
CA THR A 123 2.11 -5.23 0.72
C THR A 123 2.50 -6.44 1.57
N ILE A 124 3.26 -7.39 1.03
CA ILE A 124 3.82 -8.50 1.82
C ILE A 124 4.71 -7.94 2.94
N THR A 125 5.61 -7.00 2.64
CA THR A 125 6.47 -6.38 3.66
C THR A 125 5.66 -5.67 4.75
N THR A 126 4.57 -5.00 4.36
CA THR A 126 3.61 -4.39 5.30
C THR A 126 2.90 -5.44 6.15
N GLY A 127 2.53 -6.57 5.57
CA GLY A 127 1.95 -7.70 6.29
C GLY A 127 2.92 -8.32 7.31
N ILE A 128 4.20 -8.43 6.94
CA ILE A 128 5.28 -8.86 7.84
C ILE A 128 5.38 -7.91 9.03
N ALA A 129 5.44 -6.60 8.78
CA ALA A 129 5.48 -5.58 9.82
C ALA A 129 4.26 -5.64 10.76
N ALA A 130 3.06 -5.80 10.20
CA ALA A 130 1.81 -5.91 10.97
C ALA A 130 1.75 -7.20 11.82
N GLY A 131 2.30 -8.31 11.32
CA GLY A 131 2.34 -9.57 12.08
C GLY A 131 3.37 -9.56 13.21
N PHE A 132 4.50 -8.87 13.04
CA PHE A 132 5.43 -8.60 14.15
C PHE A 132 4.80 -7.72 15.23
N CYS A 133 3.95 -6.77 14.85
CA CYS A 133 3.25 -5.90 15.78
C CYS A 133 2.02 -6.54 16.46
N ASN A 134 1.78 -7.84 16.23
CA ASN A 134 0.67 -8.63 16.76
C ASN A 134 -0.71 -7.99 16.54
N THR A 135 -0.91 -7.38 15.37
CA THR A 135 -2.18 -6.72 15.03
C THR A 135 -3.28 -7.73 14.74
N ASN A 136 -4.53 -7.40 15.09
CA ASN A 136 -5.67 -8.28 14.77
C ASN A 136 -5.82 -8.43 13.24
N PRO A 137 -5.64 -9.65 12.68
CA PRO A 137 -5.62 -9.86 11.23
C PRO A 137 -6.99 -9.67 10.58
N LEU A 138 -8.08 -9.90 11.31
CA LEU A 138 -9.44 -9.69 10.79
C LEU A 138 -9.69 -8.20 10.55
N ASN A 139 -9.35 -7.37 11.54
CA ASN A 139 -9.50 -5.92 11.44
C ASN A 139 -8.65 -5.36 10.30
N LEU A 140 -7.37 -5.76 10.23
CA LEU A 140 -6.45 -5.36 9.17
C LEU A 140 -6.96 -5.78 7.78
N GLY A 141 -7.47 -7.01 7.67
CA GLY A 141 -7.99 -7.57 6.42
C GLY A 141 -9.27 -6.89 5.93
N ILE A 142 -10.23 -6.63 6.81
CA ILE A 142 -11.45 -5.89 6.44
C ILE A 142 -11.08 -4.47 5.98
N LEU A 143 -10.17 -3.82 6.70
CA LEU A 143 -9.78 -2.44 6.41
C LEU A 143 -9.06 -2.33 5.06
N VAL A 144 -8.13 -3.26 4.75
CA VAL A 144 -7.44 -3.26 3.45
C VAL A 144 -8.40 -3.48 2.29
N VAL A 145 -9.38 -4.37 2.42
CA VAL A 145 -10.35 -4.64 1.35
C VAL A 145 -11.21 -3.41 1.10
N VAL A 146 -11.81 -2.85 2.16
CA VAL A 146 -12.73 -1.70 2.02
C VAL A 146 -12.00 -0.47 1.51
N VAL A 147 -10.88 -0.10 2.12
CA VAL A 147 -10.15 1.13 1.75
C VAL A 147 -9.55 1.00 0.35
N THR A 148 -8.98 -0.16 0.00
CA THR A 148 -8.41 -0.37 -1.35
C THR A 148 -9.49 -0.40 -2.41
N TRP A 149 -10.66 -0.98 -2.13
CA TRP A 149 -11.79 -0.95 -3.06
C TRP A 149 -12.24 0.48 -3.31
N VAL A 150 -12.47 1.28 -2.27
CA VAL A 150 -12.83 2.70 -2.40
C VAL A 150 -11.74 3.49 -3.12
N ALA A 151 -10.46 3.29 -2.76
CA ALA A 151 -9.32 3.96 -3.39
C ALA A 151 -9.20 3.61 -4.88
N SER A 152 -9.49 2.36 -5.26
CA SER A 152 -9.45 1.94 -6.66
C SER A 152 -10.53 2.60 -7.51
N TYR A 153 -11.74 2.77 -6.96
CA TYR A 153 -12.82 3.51 -7.61
C TYR A 153 -12.51 4.99 -7.72
N ALA A 154 -12.09 5.59 -6.61
CA ALA A 154 -11.74 7.00 -6.56
C ALA A 154 -10.63 7.30 -7.56
N GLY A 155 -9.56 6.50 -7.56
CA GLY A 155 -8.42 6.64 -8.47
C GLY A 155 -8.83 6.57 -9.94
N MET A 156 -9.64 5.57 -10.33
CA MET A 156 -10.07 5.47 -11.73
C MET A 156 -10.93 6.66 -12.18
N TYR A 157 -11.83 7.15 -11.32
CA TYR A 157 -12.67 8.31 -11.63
C TYR A 157 -11.89 9.63 -11.66
N THR A 158 -10.95 9.82 -10.74
CA THR A 158 -10.07 11.00 -10.73
C THR A 158 -9.17 10.99 -11.97
N GLY A 159 -8.58 9.85 -12.32
CA GLY A 159 -7.75 9.74 -13.52
C GLY A 159 -8.48 10.02 -14.82
N TYR A 160 -9.73 9.54 -14.94
CA TYR A 160 -10.57 9.77 -16.12
C TYR A 160 -10.97 11.24 -16.32
N ARG A 161 -11.16 11.99 -15.22
CA ARG A 161 -11.72 13.35 -15.28
C ARG A 161 -10.67 14.46 -15.07
N ALA A 162 -9.63 14.20 -14.29
CA ALA A 162 -8.62 15.17 -13.88
C ALA A 162 -7.23 14.92 -14.50
N GLY A 163 -7.05 13.83 -15.25
CA GLY A 163 -5.75 13.51 -15.86
C GLY A 163 -4.69 13.09 -14.85
N PHE A 164 -3.41 13.28 -15.19
CA PHE A 164 -2.24 12.71 -14.49
C PHE A 164 -1.70 13.52 -13.29
N GLU A 165 -2.31 14.66 -12.94
CA GLU A 165 -1.75 15.59 -11.94
C GLU A 165 -1.96 15.16 -10.48
N GLN A 166 -2.92 14.28 -10.18
CA GLN A 166 -3.23 13.92 -8.78
C GLN A 166 -2.37 12.77 -8.25
N LYS A 167 -1.73 11.97 -9.12
CA LYS A 167 -0.86 10.85 -8.73
C LYS A 167 0.24 11.27 -7.75
N THR A 168 0.86 12.43 -8.00
CA THR A 168 1.97 12.94 -7.19
C THR A 168 1.49 13.30 -5.80
N LYS A 169 0.29 13.89 -5.69
CA LYS A 169 -0.35 14.22 -4.40
C LYS A 169 -0.70 12.95 -3.63
N ALA A 170 -1.23 11.92 -4.31
CA ALA A 170 -1.54 10.64 -3.69
C ALA A 170 -0.29 9.95 -3.14
N TYR A 171 0.82 9.92 -3.89
CA TYR A 171 2.08 9.36 -3.42
C TYR A 171 2.68 10.14 -2.23
N ILE A 172 2.62 11.47 -2.25
CA ILE A 172 3.07 12.29 -1.11
C ILE A 172 2.20 12.02 0.12
N ALA A 173 0.88 12.00 -0.03
CA ALA A 173 -0.05 11.74 1.07
C ALA A 173 0.16 10.35 1.67
N GLY A 174 0.26 9.32 0.82
CA GLY A 174 0.54 7.95 1.26
C GLY A 174 1.90 7.82 1.94
N GLY A 175 2.93 8.45 1.38
CA GLY A 175 4.28 8.47 1.96
C GLY A 175 4.32 9.15 3.33
N ALA A 176 3.68 10.31 3.45
CA ALA A 176 3.57 11.03 4.71
C ALA A 176 2.85 10.21 5.78
N LEU A 177 1.74 9.55 5.45
CA LEU A 177 1.03 8.68 6.39
C LEU A 177 1.92 7.55 6.91
N LEU A 178 2.66 6.87 6.03
CA LEU A 178 3.55 5.77 6.44
C LEU A 178 4.72 6.25 7.32
N ILE A 179 5.30 7.42 7.03
CA ILE A 179 6.36 8.01 7.86
C ILE A 179 5.80 8.40 9.23
N ILE A 180 4.64 9.05 9.28
CA ILE A 180 4.01 9.47 10.54
C ILE A 180 3.74 8.24 11.41
N VAL A 181 3.22 7.16 10.85
CA VAL A 181 3.02 5.92 11.60
C VAL A 181 4.33 5.32 12.08
N GLY A 182 5.37 5.28 11.23
CA GLY A 182 6.69 4.82 11.62
C GLY A 182 7.26 5.60 12.82
N ILE A 183 7.07 6.93 12.83
CA ILE A 183 7.49 7.79 13.94
C ILE A 183 6.62 7.55 15.19
N ASP A 184 5.30 7.46 15.06
CA ASP A 184 4.40 7.18 16.21
C ASP A 184 4.76 5.84 16.87
N MET A 185 5.01 4.81 16.04
CA MET A 185 5.48 3.51 16.51
C MET A 185 6.84 3.60 17.21
N ALA A 186 7.78 4.39 16.70
CA ALA A 186 9.08 4.59 17.32
C ALA A 186 8.98 5.27 18.68
N ILE A 187 8.17 6.33 18.78
CA ILE A 187 7.90 7.03 20.04
C ILE A 187 7.28 6.06 21.04
N ARG A 188 6.26 5.30 20.63
CA ARG A 188 5.60 4.32 21.50
C ARG A 188 6.58 3.24 21.96
N CYS A 189 7.43 2.74 21.06
CA CYS A 189 8.42 1.73 21.38
C CYS A 189 9.46 2.22 22.40
N PHE A 190 9.83 3.51 22.36
CA PHE A 190 10.85 4.09 23.25
C PHE A 190 10.27 4.66 24.56
N VAL A 191 8.99 5.02 24.58
CA VAL A 191 8.31 5.60 25.75
C VAL A 191 7.65 4.53 26.62
N LEU A 192 7.20 3.41 26.03
CA LEU A 192 6.58 2.29 26.76
C LEU A 192 7.48 1.06 26.94
N GLY A 193 8.68 1.05 26.32
CA GLY A 193 9.71 0.02 26.52
C GLY A 193 10.63 0.36 27.68
#